data_AF-A0A015LAH9-F1
#
_entry.id   AF-A0A015LAH9-F1
#
_cell.length_a   1.000
_cell.length_b   1.000
_cell.length_c   1.000
_cell.angle_alpha   90.00
_cell.angle_beta   90.00
_cell.angle_gamma   90.00
#
_symmetry.space_group_name_H-M   'P 1'
#
loop_
_entity.id
_entity.type
_entity.pdbx_description
1 polymer ?
#
loop_
_entity_poly.entity_id
_entity_poly.type
_entity_poly.pdbx_seq_one_letter_code
_entity_poly.pdbx_strand_id
1 'polypeptide(L)'
;MLRFQQNLQNLKNLKSIAFVSSIYKQNQLPLHLPRFLFSISDSTKTITLPKINDEKLLASIFTVPGNSHRFYRFYGDKAYNYYAVRALKLKLPDATRKEFVKITGVLVTRKFLSEVAKVCELDKMMLSYNKAGVNCNLGEMMEAYCSGMLFNGMEEEMKKFTSDVVDYYLKNYNK
;
A
#
# COMPACT_ATOMS: atom_id res chain seq x y z
N MET A 1 -13.80 3.23 40.79
CA MET A 1 -14.86 3.24 39.76
C MET A 1 -14.98 4.59 39.02
N LEU A 2 -13.91 5.42 38.93
CA LEU A 2 -13.97 6.80 38.40
C LEU A 2 -13.10 7.06 37.14
N ARG A 3 -12.27 6.10 36.70
CA ARG A 3 -11.44 6.25 35.49
C ARG A 3 -12.12 5.79 34.19
N PHE A 4 -13.19 5.01 34.28
CA PHE A 4 -13.89 4.47 33.11
C PHE A 4 -14.82 5.50 32.45
N GLN A 5 -15.38 6.43 33.24
CA GLN A 5 -16.29 7.47 32.72
C GLN A 5 -15.57 8.61 31.98
N GLN A 6 -14.32 8.94 32.36
CA GLN A 6 -13.52 9.95 31.65
C GLN A 6 -13.13 9.51 30.23
N ASN A 7 -12.85 8.22 30.02
CA ASN A 7 -12.57 7.70 28.68
C ASN A 7 -13.79 7.71 27.75
N LEU A 8 -15.01 7.58 28.29
CA LEU A 8 -16.25 7.69 27.52
C LEU A 8 -16.56 9.13 27.09
N GLN A 9 -16.19 10.13 27.90
CA GLN A 9 -16.35 11.54 27.50
C GLN A 9 -15.36 11.94 26.40
N ASN A 10 -14.14 11.37 26.37
CA ASN A 10 -13.17 11.62 25.30
C ASN A 10 -13.54 10.97 23.96
N LEU A 11 -14.32 9.87 23.96
CA LEU A 11 -14.83 9.24 22.74
C LEU A 11 -15.88 10.10 22.02
N LYS A 12 -16.60 10.97 22.74
CA LYS A 12 -17.63 11.86 22.14
C LYS A 12 -17.04 13.06 21.37
N ASN A 13 -15.75 13.32 21.50
CA ASN A 13 -15.06 14.43 20.85
C ASN A 13 -14.28 14.05 19.58
N LEU A 14 -14.38 12.80 19.10
CA LEU A 14 -13.78 12.38 17.84
C LEU A 14 -14.65 12.83 16.65
N LYS A 15 -14.42 14.05 16.18
CA LYS A 15 -14.84 14.55 14.85
C LYS A 15 -14.18 13.80 13.68
N SER A 16 -13.76 12.54 13.82
CA SER A 16 -13.06 11.77 12.77
C SER A 16 -13.82 10.54 12.25
N ILE A 17 -15.11 10.39 12.57
CA ILE A 17 -15.95 9.32 12.00
C ILE A 17 -16.15 9.51 10.48
N ALA A 18 -15.86 10.70 9.94
CA ALA A 18 -15.88 10.97 8.50
C ALA A 18 -14.98 9.99 7.70
N PHE A 19 -13.80 9.62 8.22
CA PHE A 19 -12.87 8.71 7.55
C PHE A 19 -13.35 7.24 7.56
N VAL A 20 -13.98 6.80 8.65
CA VAL A 20 -14.55 5.44 8.72
C VAL A 20 -15.80 5.36 7.84
N SER A 21 -16.59 6.45 7.76
CA SER A 21 -17.79 6.51 6.94
C SER A 21 -17.51 6.49 5.43
N SER A 22 -16.41 7.07 4.97
CA SER A 22 -16.00 7.01 3.56
C SER A 22 -15.51 5.62 3.17
N ILE A 23 -14.77 4.93 4.04
CA ILE A 23 -14.38 3.52 3.85
C ILE A 23 -15.60 2.60 3.84
N TYR A 24 -16.57 2.84 4.73
CA TYR A 24 -17.80 2.04 4.78
C TYR A 24 -18.69 2.28 3.54
N LYS A 25 -18.81 3.53 3.06
CA LYS A 25 -19.52 3.85 1.82
C LYS A 25 -18.85 3.28 0.57
N GLN A 26 -17.52 3.25 0.50
CA GLN A 26 -16.80 2.58 -0.60
C GLN A 26 -17.00 1.06 -0.65
N ASN A 27 -17.35 0.43 0.49
CA ASN A 27 -17.62 -1.01 0.58
C ASN A 27 -19.08 -1.38 0.28
N GLN A 28 -19.94 -0.41 -0.09
CA GLN A 28 -21.34 -0.63 -0.49
C GLN A 28 -21.58 -0.38 -1.99
N LEU A 29 -20.64 -0.77 -2.86
CA LEU A 29 -20.89 -0.75 -4.30
C LEU A 29 -21.90 -1.86 -4.68
N PRO A 30 -23.01 -1.54 -5.37
CA PRO A 30 -23.98 -2.54 -5.80
C PRO A 30 -23.33 -3.54 -6.76
N LEU A 31 -23.76 -4.80 -6.65
CA LEU A 31 -23.21 -6.01 -7.29
C LEU A 31 -23.25 -6.03 -8.84
N HIS A 32 -23.51 -4.91 -9.50
CA HIS A 32 -23.59 -4.78 -10.94
C HIS A 32 -22.86 -3.51 -11.41
N LEU A 33 -21.56 -3.62 -11.66
CA LEU A 33 -20.87 -2.75 -12.61
C LEU A 33 -20.14 -3.62 -13.65
N PRO A 34 -20.10 -3.16 -14.92
CA PRO A 34 -19.58 -3.94 -16.03
C PRO A 34 -18.12 -4.26 -15.75
N ARG A 35 -17.71 -5.49 -16.09
CA ARG A 35 -16.33 -5.96 -16.03
C ARG A 35 -15.42 -4.82 -16.53
N PHE A 36 -14.67 -4.20 -15.63
CA PHE A 36 -13.52 -3.40 -16.01
C PHE A 36 -12.55 -4.38 -16.65
N LEU A 37 -12.65 -4.52 -17.97
CA LEU A 37 -11.69 -5.24 -18.78
C LEU A 37 -10.42 -4.39 -18.77
N PHE A 38 -9.57 -4.64 -17.78
CA PHE A 38 -8.19 -4.19 -17.84
C PHE A 38 -7.55 -4.91 -19.04
N SER A 39 -7.42 -4.18 -20.14
CA SER A 39 -6.67 -4.64 -21.31
C SER A 39 -5.28 -5.05 -20.84
N ILE A 40 -4.94 -6.33 -21.02
CA ILE A 40 -3.58 -6.83 -20.82
C ILE A 40 -2.77 -6.26 -21.99
N SER A 41 -2.28 -5.04 -21.82
CA SER A 41 -1.28 -4.45 -22.69
C SER A 41 0.04 -5.17 -22.42
N ASP A 42 0.68 -5.66 -23.49
CA ASP A 42 2.04 -6.21 -23.53
C ASP A 42 3.10 -5.12 -23.27
N SER A 43 3.02 -4.51 -22.10
CA SER A 43 4.06 -3.66 -21.54
C SER A 43 5.03 -4.53 -20.76
N THR A 44 6.29 -4.55 -21.17
CA THR A 44 7.38 -5.22 -20.46
C THR A 44 7.60 -4.67 -19.04
N LYS A 45 7.07 -3.49 -18.71
CA LYS A 45 6.89 -3.03 -17.32
C LYS A 45 5.47 -3.33 -16.86
N THR A 46 5.30 -4.36 -16.04
CA THR A 46 3.98 -4.79 -15.54
C THR A 46 3.48 -3.94 -14.36
N ILE A 47 4.38 -3.20 -13.69
CA ILE A 47 4.05 -2.36 -12.54
C ILE A 47 4.75 -1.01 -12.73
N THR A 48 4.00 0.08 -12.55
CA THR A 48 4.55 1.45 -12.50
C THR A 48 4.28 2.02 -11.11
N LEU A 49 5.33 2.55 -10.47
CA LEU A 49 5.17 3.23 -9.19
C LEU A 49 4.53 4.62 -9.42
N PRO A 50 3.39 4.92 -8.79
CA PRO A 50 2.75 6.22 -8.92
C PRO A 50 3.64 7.33 -8.37
N LYS A 51 3.83 8.40 -9.14
CA LYS A 51 4.72 9.50 -8.74
C LYS A 51 4.04 10.42 -7.73
N ILE A 52 4.65 10.55 -6.54
CA ILE A 52 4.31 11.58 -5.57
C ILE A 52 4.95 12.91 -6.02
N ASN A 53 4.15 13.97 -6.14
CA ASN A 53 4.64 15.28 -6.57
C ASN A 53 5.12 16.18 -5.41
N ASP A 54 4.80 15.83 -4.17
CA ASP A 54 5.32 16.53 -2.99
C ASP A 54 6.78 16.13 -2.73
N GLU A 55 7.70 16.96 -3.22
CA GLU A 55 9.15 16.74 -3.07
C GLU A 55 9.61 16.81 -1.61
N LYS A 56 8.96 17.62 -0.76
CA LYS A 56 9.31 17.71 0.67
C LYS A 56 8.94 16.43 1.38
N LEU A 57 7.76 15.88 1.06
CA LEU A 57 7.33 14.58 1.56
C LEU A 57 8.28 13.47 1.10
N LEU A 58 8.62 13.41 -0.20
CA LEU A 58 9.59 12.42 -0.71
C LEU A 58 10.95 12.53 -0.04
N ALA A 59 11.46 13.76 0.14
CA ALA A 59 12.71 13.98 0.88
C ALA A 59 12.57 13.43 2.30
N SER A 60 11.49 13.73 3.03
CA SER A 60 11.28 13.23 4.40
C SER A 60 11.24 11.70 4.51
N ILE A 61 10.70 11.03 3.49
CA ILE A 61 10.63 9.56 3.39
C ILE A 61 12.02 8.96 3.17
N PHE A 62 12.83 9.55 2.27
CA PHE A 62 14.09 8.98 1.81
C PHE A 62 15.35 9.43 2.55
N THR A 63 15.33 10.57 3.25
CA THR A 63 16.54 11.19 3.82
C THR A 63 16.79 10.90 5.30
N VAL A 64 15.80 10.41 6.06
CA VAL A 64 15.95 10.37 7.53
C VAL A 64 16.13 8.94 8.06
N PRO A 65 17.35 8.51 8.43
CA PRO A 65 17.52 7.34 9.28
C PRO A 65 16.99 7.66 10.69
N GLY A 66 16.15 6.78 11.26
CA GLY A 66 15.69 6.89 12.65
C GLY A 66 14.18 6.79 12.86
N ASN A 67 13.66 7.50 13.86
CA ASN A 67 12.26 7.39 14.32
C ASN A 67 11.21 7.84 13.30
N SER A 68 11.53 8.80 12.44
CA SER A 68 10.62 9.26 11.37
C SER A 68 10.45 8.19 10.28
N HIS A 69 11.51 7.47 9.91
CA HIS A 69 11.39 6.34 8.98
C HIS A 69 10.47 5.25 9.54
N ARG A 70 10.54 4.97 10.85
CA ARG A 70 9.61 4.04 11.52
C ARG A 70 8.15 4.48 11.39
N PHE A 71 7.88 5.79 11.46
CA PHE A 71 6.54 6.35 11.29
C PHE A 71 6.01 6.08 9.87
N TYR A 72 6.74 6.50 8.83
CA TYR A 72 6.34 6.29 7.44
C TYR A 72 6.20 4.80 7.11
N ARG A 73 7.17 3.99 7.52
CA ARG A 73 7.13 2.54 7.34
C ARG A 73 5.89 1.91 7.97
N PHE A 74 5.53 2.33 9.19
CA PHE A 74 4.37 1.76 9.90
C PHE A 74 3.05 2.04 9.16
N TYR A 75 2.78 3.30 8.79
CA TYR A 75 1.54 3.63 8.08
C TYR A 75 1.52 3.04 6.67
N GLY A 76 2.70 2.98 6.05
CA GLY A 76 2.94 2.36 4.76
C GLY A 76 2.60 0.88 4.71
N ASP A 77 3.13 0.10 5.65
CA ASP A 77 2.83 -1.33 5.83
C ASP A 77 1.31 -1.57 5.93
N LYS A 78 0.62 -0.80 6.76
CA LYS A 78 -0.84 -0.95 6.93
C LYS A 78 -1.62 -0.59 5.67
N ALA A 79 -1.27 0.51 5.01
CA ALA A 79 -1.91 0.93 3.77
C ALA A 79 -1.71 -0.11 2.66
N TYR A 80 -0.47 -0.50 2.40
CA TYR A 80 -0.13 -1.48 1.38
C TYR A 80 -0.86 -2.80 1.63
N ASN A 81 -0.76 -3.37 2.83
CA ASN A 81 -1.37 -4.66 3.16
C ASN A 81 -2.89 -4.63 2.95
N TYR A 82 -3.56 -3.56 3.37
CA TYR A 82 -5.00 -3.40 3.14
C TYR A 82 -5.35 -3.43 1.65
N TYR A 83 -4.69 -2.60 0.85
CA TYR A 83 -5.00 -2.47 -0.57
C TYR A 83 -4.62 -3.73 -1.36
N ALA A 84 -3.49 -4.37 -1.05
CA ALA A 84 -3.06 -5.62 -1.67
C ALA A 84 -4.03 -6.78 -1.37
N VAL A 85 -4.45 -6.94 -0.12
CA VAL A 85 -5.42 -7.98 0.27
C VAL A 85 -6.78 -7.73 -0.38
N ARG A 86 -7.22 -6.46 -0.44
CA ARG A 86 -8.46 -6.07 -1.12
C ARG A 86 -8.38 -6.39 -2.63
N ALA A 87 -7.29 -6.02 -3.29
CA ALA A 87 -7.07 -6.31 -4.70
C ALA A 87 -7.08 -7.80 -4.99
N LEU A 88 -6.42 -8.60 -4.13
CA LEU A 88 -6.44 -10.06 -4.25
C LEU A 88 -7.85 -10.64 -4.13
N LYS A 89 -8.64 -10.19 -3.14
CA LYS A 89 -10.01 -10.68 -2.95
C LYS A 89 -10.91 -10.35 -4.14
N LEU A 90 -10.72 -9.18 -4.76
CA LEU A 90 -11.47 -8.80 -5.96
C LEU A 90 -11.08 -9.63 -7.18
N LYS A 91 -9.81 -10.02 -7.32
CA LYS A 91 -9.32 -10.83 -8.44
C LYS A 91 -9.63 -12.32 -8.28
N LEU A 92 -9.67 -12.81 -7.04
CA LEU A 92 -9.95 -14.21 -6.69
C LEU A 92 -11.12 -14.29 -5.69
N PRO A 93 -12.36 -13.97 -6.11
CA PRO A 93 -13.52 -13.95 -5.22
C PRO A 93 -13.80 -15.33 -4.61
N ASP A 94 -13.52 -16.41 -5.33
CA ASP A 94 -13.84 -17.79 -4.96
C ASP A 94 -12.65 -18.57 -4.37
N ALA A 95 -11.50 -17.91 -4.16
CA ALA A 95 -10.33 -18.59 -3.58
C ALA A 95 -10.64 -19.14 -2.18
N THR A 96 -10.18 -20.36 -1.93
CA THR A 96 -10.30 -20.97 -0.61
C THR A 96 -9.50 -20.18 0.43
N ARG A 97 -9.87 -20.28 1.71
CA ARG A 97 -9.10 -19.67 2.81
C ARG A 97 -7.62 -20.06 2.76
N LYS A 98 -7.32 -21.32 2.44
CA LYS A 98 -5.95 -21.85 2.38
C LYS A 98 -5.14 -21.17 1.28
N GLU A 99 -5.69 -21.06 0.08
CA GLU A 99 -5.04 -20.38 -1.04
C GLU A 99 -4.87 -18.89 -0.76
N PHE A 100 -5.91 -18.24 -0.24
CA PHE A 100 -5.88 -16.82 0.08
C PHE A 100 -4.80 -16.49 1.11
N VAL A 101 -4.71 -17.26 2.20
CA VAL A 101 -3.67 -17.08 3.24
C VAL A 101 -2.28 -17.36 2.68
N LYS A 102 -2.12 -18.37 1.80
CA LYS A 102 -0.83 -18.66 1.16
C LYS A 102 -0.35 -17.49 0.31
N ILE A 103 -1.22 -16.93 -0.54
CA ILE A 103 -0.87 -15.83 -1.45
C ILE A 103 -0.60 -14.54 -0.66
N THR A 104 -1.51 -14.17 0.25
CA THR A 104 -1.32 -12.97 1.09
C THR A 104 -0.06 -13.06 1.93
N GLY A 105 0.27 -14.24 2.45
CA GLY A 105 1.51 -14.50 3.19
C GLY A 105 2.80 -14.28 2.38
N VAL A 106 2.73 -14.21 1.05
CA VAL A 106 3.85 -13.80 0.19
C VAL A 106 3.78 -12.31 -0.13
N LEU A 107 2.62 -11.82 -0.58
CA LEU A 107 2.41 -10.45 -1.03
C LEU A 107 2.85 -9.40 0.01
N VAL A 108 2.60 -9.66 1.29
CA VAL A 108 2.89 -8.70 2.39
C VAL A 108 4.31 -8.83 2.93
N THR A 109 5.15 -9.66 2.34
CA THR A 109 6.53 -9.84 2.83
C THR A 109 7.45 -8.75 2.30
N ARG A 110 8.37 -8.31 3.14
CA ARG A 110 9.44 -7.38 2.73
C ARG A 110 10.33 -7.93 1.62
N LYS A 111 10.48 -9.25 1.55
CA LYS A 111 11.20 -9.90 0.46
C LYS A 111 10.49 -9.64 -0.87
N PHE A 112 9.21 -9.94 -0.96
CA PHE A 112 8.42 -9.69 -2.16
C PHE A 112 8.33 -8.18 -2.48
N LEU A 113 8.12 -7.34 -1.47
CA LEU A 113 8.13 -5.88 -1.66
C LEU A 113 9.47 -5.34 -2.16
N SER A 114 10.59 -5.93 -1.76
CA SER A 114 11.91 -5.58 -2.30
C SER A 114 12.03 -5.94 -3.78
N GLU A 115 11.42 -7.03 -4.23
CA GLU A 115 11.38 -7.40 -5.65
C GLU A 115 10.51 -6.41 -6.44
N VAL A 116 9.30 -6.12 -5.95
CA VAL A 116 8.40 -5.11 -6.53
C VAL A 116 9.10 -3.75 -6.63
N ALA A 117 9.81 -3.34 -5.60
CA ALA A 117 10.55 -2.08 -5.57
C ALA A 117 11.65 -2.00 -6.63
N LYS A 118 12.35 -3.09 -6.92
CA LYS A 118 13.32 -3.15 -8.03
C LYS A 118 12.64 -3.06 -9.40
N VAL A 119 11.53 -3.77 -9.59
CA VAL A 119 10.72 -3.68 -10.83
C VAL A 119 10.24 -2.25 -11.07
N CYS A 120 9.88 -1.58 -9.98
CA CYS A 120 9.45 -0.18 -9.97
C CYS A 120 10.59 0.84 -10.05
N GLU A 121 11.85 0.40 -10.01
CA GLU A 121 13.04 1.27 -9.99
C GLU A 121 13.07 2.26 -8.81
N LEU A 122 12.46 1.89 -7.67
CA LEU A 122 12.46 2.70 -6.45
C LEU A 122 13.89 2.91 -5.93
N ASP A 123 14.74 1.89 -6.04
CA ASP A 123 16.16 1.94 -5.71
C ASP A 123 16.89 3.05 -6.48
N LYS A 124 16.59 3.21 -7.78
CA LYS A 124 17.15 4.28 -8.61
C LYS A 124 16.61 5.65 -8.20
N MET A 125 15.30 5.75 -7.91
CA MET A 125 14.69 6.99 -7.45
C MET A 125 15.34 7.48 -6.16
N MET A 126 15.60 6.58 -5.21
CA MET A 126 16.20 6.90 -3.91
C MET A 126 17.61 7.49 -4.01
N LEU A 127 18.41 7.08 -5.01
CA LEU A 127 19.77 7.62 -5.21
C LEU A 127 19.78 9.14 -5.42
N SER A 128 18.70 9.71 -5.96
CA SER A 128 18.58 11.16 -6.14
C SER A 128 18.40 11.93 -4.83
N TYR A 129 17.88 11.27 -3.79
CA TYR A 129 17.60 11.87 -2.47
C TYR A 129 18.68 11.56 -1.43
N ASN A 130 19.41 10.45 -1.58
CA ASN A 130 20.35 9.99 -0.57
C ASN A 130 21.66 9.49 -1.20
N LYS A 131 22.59 10.42 -1.45
CA LYS A 131 23.90 10.15 -2.09
C LYS A 131 24.86 9.34 -1.22
N ALA A 132 24.61 9.22 0.08
CA ALA A 132 25.54 8.62 1.05
C ALA A 132 25.36 7.11 1.28
N GLY A 133 24.52 6.43 0.49
CA GLY A 133 24.43 4.96 0.51
C GLY A 133 23.88 4.41 1.83
N VAL A 134 22.76 4.93 2.31
CA VAL A 134 22.06 4.35 3.47
C VAL A 134 21.64 2.93 3.12
N ASN A 135 22.13 1.94 3.89
CA ASN A 135 21.75 0.54 3.79
C ASN A 135 20.33 0.34 4.33
N CYS A 136 19.34 0.77 3.55
CA CYS A 136 17.93 0.67 3.87
C CYS A 136 17.34 -0.57 3.20
N ASN A 137 16.52 -1.31 3.95
CA ASN A 137 15.80 -2.44 3.38
C ASN A 137 14.81 -1.91 2.33
N LEU A 138 14.96 -2.34 1.08
CA LEU A 138 14.17 -1.81 -0.03
C LEU A 138 12.68 -2.10 0.12
N GLY A 139 12.31 -3.21 0.77
CA GLY A 139 10.93 -3.51 1.14
C GLY A 139 10.36 -2.52 2.16
N GLU A 140 11.15 -2.14 3.17
CA GLU A 140 10.76 -1.08 4.13
C GLU A 140 10.63 0.28 3.45
N MET A 141 11.43 0.54 2.42
CA MET A 141 11.32 1.76 1.62
C MET A 141 10.08 1.76 0.74
N MET A 142 9.67 0.60 0.21
CA MET A 142 8.39 0.48 -0.48
C MET A 142 7.21 0.71 0.48
N GLU A 143 7.27 0.15 1.69
CA GLU A 143 6.30 0.46 2.77
C GLU A 143 6.26 1.99 2.99
N ALA A 144 7.41 2.62 3.25
CA ALA A 144 7.47 4.06 3.49
C ALA A 144 6.95 4.89 2.31
N TYR A 145 7.24 4.51 1.07
CA TYR A 145 6.68 5.17 -0.13
C TYR A 145 5.16 5.08 -0.17
N CYS A 146 4.59 3.93 0.20
CA CYS A 146 3.14 3.75 0.25
C CYS A 146 2.48 4.69 1.27
N SER A 147 3.17 5.05 2.36
CA SER A 147 2.67 6.09 3.28
C SER A 147 2.69 7.48 2.64
N GLY A 148 3.65 7.77 1.78
CA GLY A 148 3.70 9.01 1.02
C GLY A 148 2.50 9.15 0.09
N MET A 149 2.12 8.07 -0.60
CA MET A 149 0.90 8.05 -1.41
C MET A 149 -0.35 8.29 -0.55
N LEU A 150 -0.44 7.66 0.62
CA LEU A 150 -1.54 7.87 1.56
C LEU A 150 -1.65 9.33 2.03
N PHE A 151 -0.53 9.92 2.44
CA PHE A 151 -0.51 11.30 2.94
C PHE A 151 -0.71 12.35 1.84
N ASN A 152 -0.46 11.97 0.59
CA ASN A 152 -0.69 12.81 -0.57
C ASN A 152 -2.08 12.60 -1.21
N GLY A 153 -3.00 11.85 -0.57
CA GLY A 153 -4.37 11.63 -1.06
C GLY A 153 -4.44 10.86 -2.39
N MET A 154 -3.53 9.90 -2.58
CA MET A 154 -3.41 9.11 -3.81
C MET A 154 -4.07 7.73 -3.68
N GLU A 155 -5.30 7.68 -3.15
CA GLU A 155 -5.99 6.41 -2.89
C GLU A 155 -6.30 5.60 -4.16
N GLU A 156 -6.66 6.26 -5.26
CA GLU A 156 -6.97 5.58 -6.53
C GLU A 156 -5.70 5.01 -7.18
N GLU A 157 -4.60 5.74 -7.12
CA GLU A 157 -3.29 5.28 -7.56
C GLU A 157 -2.80 4.12 -6.70
N MET A 158 -3.06 4.13 -5.38
CA MET A 158 -2.73 3.01 -4.49
C MET A 158 -3.54 1.75 -4.83
N LYS A 159 -4.84 1.90 -5.12
CA LYS A 159 -5.69 0.78 -5.58
C LYS A 159 -5.17 0.20 -6.89
N LYS A 160 -4.83 1.06 -7.85
CA LYS A 160 -4.28 0.62 -9.14
C LYS A 160 -2.93 -0.07 -8.96
N PHE A 161 -2.00 0.56 -8.25
CA PHE A 161 -0.66 0.03 -8.01
C PHE A 161 -0.71 -1.35 -7.35
N THR A 162 -1.49 -1.50 -6.27
CA THR A 162 -1.62 -2.79 -5.58
C THR A 162 -2.34 -3.85 -6.42
N SER A 163 -3.30 -3.45 -7.27
CA SER A 163 -3.88 -4.35 -8.28
C SER A 163 -2.83 -4.85 -9.28
N ASP A 164 -2.00 -3.95 -9.81
CA ASP A 164 -0.92 -4.28 -10.75
C ASP A 164 0.12 -5.20 -10.08
N VAL A 165 0.43 -4.98 -8.80
CA VAL A 165 1.30 -5.86 -8.00
C VAL A 165 0.72 -7.27 -7.82
N VAL A 166 -0.59 -7.38 -7.57
CA VAL A 166 -1.25 -8.70 -7.50
C VAL A 166 -1.22 -9.40 -8.86
N ASP A 167 -1.45 -8.69 -9.96
CA ASP A 167 -1.34 -9.27 -11.30
C ASP A 167 0.08 -9.76 -11.59
N TYR A 168 1.09 -8.98 -11.20
CA TYR A 168 2.48 -9.38 -11.29
C TYR A 168 2.78 -10.66 -10.50
N TYR A 169 2.25 -10.79 -9.27
CA TYR A 169 2.39 -12.02 -8.49
C TYR A 169 1.75 -13.21 -9.22
N LEU A 170 0.49 -13.07 -9.65
CA LEU A 170 -0.26 -14.17 -10.26
C LEU A 170 0.37 -14.65 -11.58
N LYS A 171 0.98 -13.75 -12.35
CA LYS A 171 1.69 -14.10 -13.59
C LYS A 171 3.01 -14.84 -13.35
N ASN A 172 3.73 -14.51 -12.27
CA ASN A 172 5.11 -14.98 -12.06
C ASN A 172 5.25 -16.11 -11.04
N TYR A 173 4.30 -16.26 -10.11
CA TYR A 173 4.43 -17.17 -8.96
C TYR A 173 3.34 -18.23 -8.86
N ASN A 174 2.34 -18.20 -9.74
CA ASN A 174 1.24 -19.17 -9.76
C ASN A 174 1.43 -20.25 -10.85
N LYS A 175 2.69 -20.57 -11.19
CA LYS A 175 3.07 -21.70 -12.05
C LYS A 175 3.27 -22.97 -11.24
#